data_AF-A0A2H0LL15-F1
#
_entry.id   AF-A0A2H0LL15-F1
#
_cell.length_a   1.000
_cell.length_b   1.000
_cell.length_c   1.000
_cell.angle_alpha   90.00
_cell.angle_beta   90.00
_cell.angle_gamma   90.00
#
_symmetry.space_group_name_H-M   'P 1'
#
loop_
_entity.id
_entity.type
_entity.pdbx_description
1 polymer ?
#
loop_
_entity_poly.entity_id
_entity_poly.type
_entity_poly.pdbx_seq_one_letter_code
_entity_poly.pdbx_strand_id
1 'polypeptide(L)'
;MKTFRRLTLLILFIVALAGCATLEDVRVENRESLENLNLGMTKDQAQQVMGTKTIRTYDAGYATPRSIINQPFRSEGFDIDDHFCEVLYYYTDLKAKDGAITDDELTPLVFVDNELIGWGRTFLDEAVAKHESDQQKEMN
;
A
#
# COMPACT_ATOMS: atom_id res chain seq x y z
N MET A 1 -42.74 -10.34 -30.52
CA MET A 1 -42.20 -10.70 -29.19
C MET A 1 -41.07 -11.75 -29.27
N LYS A 2 -40.01 -11.51 -30.07
CA LYS A 2 -38.84 -12.43 -30.19
C LYS A 2 -37.49 -11.77 -29.88
N THR A 3 -37.47 -10.45 -29.66
CA THR A 3 -36.28 -9.66 -29.31
C THR A 3 -35.96 -9.68 -27.81
N PHE A 4 -36.97 -9.88 -26.95
CA PHE A 4 -36.77 -9.95 -25.50
C PHE A 4 -35.99 -11.19 -25.04
N ARG A 5 -36.09 -12.31 -25.77
CA ARG A 5 -35.42 -13.58 -25.42
C ARG A 5 -33.91 -13.58 -25.68
N ARG A 6 -33.39 -12.61 -26.44
CA ARG A 6 -31.95 -12.46 -26.72
C ARG A 6 -31.25 -11.50 -25.76
N LEU A 7 -32.00 -10.63 -25.08
CA LEU A 7 -31.44 -9.66 -24.14
C LEU A 7 -31.20 -10.27 -22.75
N THR A 8 -31.98 -11.30 -22.38
CA THR A 8 -31.87 -11.96 -21.07
C THR A 8 -30.60 -12.80 -20.91
N LEU A 9 -29.92 -13.19 -22.00
CA LEU A 9 -28.71 -14.02 -21.96
C LEU A 9 -27.41 -13.22 -21.75
N LEU A 10 -27.42 -11.89 -21.89
CA LEU A 10 -26.23 -11.05 -21.72
C LEU A 10 -26.07 -10.50 -20.29
N ILE A 11 -27.12 -10.55 -19.47
CA ILE A 11 -27.09 -10.01 -18.10
C ILE A 11 -26.59 -11.06 -17.08
N LEU A 12 -26.61 -12.35 -17.42
CA LEU A 12 -26.20 -13.43 -16.52
C LEU A 12 -24.68 -13.71 -16.49
N PHE A 13 -23.87 -13.05 -17.33
CA PHE A 13 -22.42 -13.27 -17.36
C PHE A 13 -21.61 -12.17 -16.64
N ILE A 14 -22.24 -11.08 -16.21
CA ILE A 14 -21.56 -9.94 -15.57
C ILE A 14 -21.61 -10.05 -14.03
N VAL A 15 -22.46 -10.93 -13.49
CA VAL A 15 -22.57 -11.15 -12.04
C VAL A 15 -21.68 -12.34 -11.65
N ALA A 16 -20.75 -12.10 -10.72
CA ALA A 16 -20.08 -13.09 -9.85
C ALA A 16 -18.58 -13.38 -10.05
N LEU A 17 -17.77 -12.35 -10.30
CA LEU A 17 -16.41 -12.34 -9.73
C LEU A 17 -16.38 -11.39 -8.53
N ALA A 18 -17.17 -11.71 -7.50
CA ALA A 18 -16.92 -11.18 -6.16
C ALA A 18 -15.75 -11.97 -5.58
N GLY A 19 -14.52 -11.64 -6.01
CA GLY A 19 -13.31 -12.19 -5.42
C GLY A 19 -13.24 -11.77 -3.95
N CYS A 20 -13.34 -12.73 -3.03
CA CYS A 20 -12.98 -12.48 -1.64
C CYS A 20 -11.46 -12.34 -1.60
N ALA A 21 -10.95 -11.19 -1.18
CA ALA A 21 -9.53 -11.03 -0.93
C ALA A 21 -9.14 -11.68 0.40
N THR A 22 -7.98 -12.29 0.45
CA THR A 22 -7.32 -12.73 1.69
C THR A 22 -6.22 -11.74 2.06
N LEU A 23 -5.67 -11.84 3.27
CA LEU A 23 -4.47 -11.08 3.63
C LEU A 23 -3.29 -11.41 2.72
N GLU A 24 -3.21 -12.64 2.22
CA GLU A 24 -2.17 -13.06 1.29
C GLU A 24 -2.30 -12.36 -0.07
N ASP A 25 -3.51 -12.27 -0.61
CA ASP A 25 -3.76 -11.58 -1.88
C ASP A 25 -3.34 -10.11 -1.81
N VAL A 26 -3.65 -9.43 -0.70
CA VAL A 26 -3.26 -8.02 -0.49
C VAL A 26 -1.73 -7.86 -0.52
N ARG A 27 -0.99 -8.76 0.15
CA ARG A 27 0.48 -8.71 0.14
C ARG A 27 1.07 -9.03 -1.22
N VAL A 28 0.49 -9.98 -1.95
CA VAL A 28 0.92 -10.34 -3.30
C VAL A 28 0.72 -9.14 -4.23
N GLU A 29 -0.47 -8.57 -4.27
CA GLU A 29 -0.80 -7.39 -5.08
C GLU A 29 0.13 -6.22 -4.76
N ASN A 30 0.35 -5.93 -3.47
CA ASN A 30 1.25 -4.84 -3.08
C ASN A 30 2.70 -5.09 -3.49
N ARG A 31 3.20 -6.32 -3.38
CA ARG A 31 4.56 -6.67 -3.83
C ARG A 31 4.72 -6.54 -5.34
N GLU A 32 3.70 -6.94 -6.11
CA GLU A 32 3.69 -6.74 -7.56
C GLU A 32 3.63 -5.24 -7.92
N SER A 33 2.84 -4.43 -7.21
CA SER A 33 2.82 -2.98 -7.41
C SER A 33 4.17 -2.32 -7.11
N LEU A 34 4.91 -2.77 -6.09
CA LEU A 34 6.25 -2.24 -5.78
C LEU A 34 7.21 -2.37 -6.97
N GLU A 35 7.12 -3.43 -7.77
CA GLU A 35 7.97 -3.65 -8.95
C GLU A 35 7.72 -2.61 -10.06
N ASN A 36 6.58 -1.92 -10.01
CA ASN A 36 6.18 -0.91 -10.99
C ASN A 36 6.45 0.52 -10.53
N LEU A 37 7.01 0.70 -9.33
CA LEU A 37 7.43 2.01 -8.84
C LEU A 37 8.70 2.47 -9.56
N ASN A 38 8.79 3.78 -9.75
CA ASN A 38 9.99 4.42 -10.27
C ASN A 38 10.34 5.61 -9.38
N LEU A 39 11.64 5.82 -9.16
CA LEU A 39 12.13 7.02 -8.52
C LEU A 39 11.66 8.25 -9.30
N GLY A 40 11.34 9.32 -8.59
CA GLY A 40 10.83 10.55 -9.19
C GLY A 40 9.31 10.59 -9.37
N MET A 41 8.59 9.49 -9.08
CA MET A 41 7.13 9.51 -9.10
C MET A 41 6.59 10.50 -8.06
N THR A 42 5.55 11.25 -8.42
CA THR A 42 4.80 12.01 -7.42
C THR A 42 4.07 11.07 -6.46
N LYS A 43 3.64 11.57 -5.29
CA LYS A 43 2.79 10.78 -4.38
C LYS A 43 1.55 10.23 -5.10
N ASP A 44 0.87 11.07 -5.88
CA ASP A 44 -0.32 10.65 -6.62
C ASP A 44 -0.01 9.55 -7.64
N GLN A 45 1.13 9.64 -8.35
CA GLN A 45 1.56 8.60 -9.29
C GLN A 45 1.88 7.29 -8.57
N ALA A 46 2.62 7.35 -7.46
CA ALA A 46 2.93 6.18 -6.66
C ALA A 46 1.64 5.54 -6.08
N GLN A 47 0.67 6.33 -5.65
CA GLN A 47 -0.64 5.85 -5.19
C GLN A 47 -1.52 5.29 -6.31
N GLN A 48 -1.35 5.75 -7.55
CA GLN A 48 -2.01 5.11 -8.71
C GLN A 48 -1.43 3.72 -8.99
N VAL A 49 -0.13 3.51 -8.73
CA VAL A 49 0.54 2.21 -8.87
C VAL A 49 0.22 1.28 -7.69
N MET A 50 0.32 1.78 -6.46
CA MET A 50 0.14 0.98 -5.24
C MET A 50 -1.32 0.78 -4.86
N GLY A 51 -2.21 1.69 -5.25
CA GLY A 51 -3.62 1.67 -4.91
C GLY A 51 -3.94 2.40 -3.59
N THR A 52 -5.20 2.85 -3.48
CA THR A 52 -5.71 3.64 -2.34
C THR A 52 -6.98 3.05 -1.72
N LYS A 53 -7.28 1.77 -2.03
CA LYS A 53 -8.56 1.15 -1.71
C LYS A 53 -8.57 0.61 -0.27
N THR A 54 -9.74 0.64 0.35
CA THR A 54 -10.02 -0.18 1.54
C THR A 54 -10.40 -1.60 1.11
N ILE A 55 -9.65 -2.59 1.56
CA ILE A 55 -9.80 -4.01 1.25
C ILE A 55 -10.33 -4.76 2.48
N ARG A 56 -11.47 -5.44 2.32
CA ARG A 56 -11.98 -6.37 3.33
C ARG A 56 -11.43 -7.75 3.03
N THR A 57 -10.74 -8.34 4.00
CA THR A 57 -10.13 -9.66 3.85
C THR A 57 -10.95 -10.72 4.58
N TYR A 58 -10.93 -11.96 4.09
CA TYR A 58 -11.71 -13.07 4.64
C TYR A 58 -10.84 -14.30 4.85
N ASP A 59 -11.19 -15.11 5.84
CA ASP A 59 -10.65 -16.47 6.00
C ASP A 59 -11.47 -17.45 5.16
N ALA A 60 -10.81 -18.50 4.66
CA ALA A 60 -11.48 -19.53 3.85
C ALA A 60 -12.67 -20.15 4.61
N GLY A 61 -13.87 -20.01 4.03
CA GLY A 61 -15.10 -20.57 4.60
C GLY A 61 -15.85 -19.65 5.58
N TYR A 62 -15.39 -18.41 5.81
CA TYR A 62 -16.05 -17.45 6.68
C TYR A 62 -16.67 -16.28 5.91
N ALA A 63 -17.90 -15.90 6.26
CA ALA A 63 -18.61 -14.79 5.64
C ALA A 63 -18.31 -13.42 6.29
N THR A 64 -17.68 -13.40 7.45
CA THR A 64 -17.28 -12.18 8.15
C THR A 64 -15.86 -11.79 7.78
N PRO A 65 -15.58 -10.51 7.50
CA PRO A 65 -14.22 -10.05 7.26
C PRO A 65 -13.33 -10.34 8.47
N ARG A 66 -12.14 -10.92 8.22
CA ARG A 66 -11.08 -11.08 9.21
C ARG A 66 -10.46 -9.73 9.57
N SER A 67 -10.06 -8.98 8.56
CA SER A 67 -9.39 -7.69 8.72
C SER A 67 -9.83 -6.71 7.63
N ILE A 68 -9.78 -5.42 7.95
CA ILE A 68 -9.96 -4.32 7.00
C ILE A 68 -8.61 -3.64 6.82
N ILE A 69 -8.10 -3.65 5.60
CA ILE A 69 -6.83 -3.02 5.23
C ILE A 69 -7.13 -1.74 4.47
N ASN A 70 -6.65 -0.60 4.95
CA ASN A 70 -6.63 0.62 4.16
C ASN A 70 -5.32 0.67 3.39
N GLN A 71 -5.33 1.16 2.16
CA GLN A 71 -4.13 1.38 1.35
C GLN A 71 -3.95 2.90 1.16
N PRO A 72 -2.79 3.48 1.48
CA PRO A 72 -1.76 2.91 2.34
C PRO A 72 -2.32 2.54 3.72
N PHE A 73 -1.64 1.62 4.42
CA PHE A 73 -2.05 1.16 5.75
C PHE A 73 -1.90 2.27 6.80
N ARG A 74 -0.82 3.03 6.68
CA ARG A 74 -0.50 4.19 7.50
C ARG A 74 0.26 5.21 6.66
N SER A 75 0.19 6.46 7.05
CA SER A 75 1.06 7.52 6.54
C SER A 75 1.61 8.36 7.69
N GLU A 76 2.83 8.85 7.53
CA GLU A 76 3.52 9.74 8.46
C GLU A 76 4.15 10.89 7.68
N GLY A 77 4.29 12.05 8.29
CA GLY A 77 4.94 13.21 7.69
C GLY A 77 5.75 13.96 8.73
N PHE A 78 6.93 14.43 8.36
CA PHE A 78 7.84 15.17 9.21
C PHE A 78 8.74 16.06 8.36
N ASP A 79 9.13 17.21 8.93
CA ASP A 79 10.07 18.11 8.29
C ASP A 79 11.50 17.61 8.51
N ILE A 80 12.28 17.59 7.42
CA ILE A 80 13.72 17.33 7.41
C ILE A 80 14.36 18.59 6.83
N ASP A 81 14.95 19.41 7.70
CA ASP A 81 15.52 20.72 7.33
C ASP A 81 14.44 21.63 6.71
N ASP A 82 14.64 22.10 5.47
CA ASP A 82 13.66 22.89 4.70
C ASP A 82 12.76 22.04 3.77
N HIS A 83 12.78 20.71 3.92
CA HIS A 83 12.07 19.77 3.06
C HIS A 83 10.99 18.99 3.83
N PHE A 84 9.85 18.72 3.18
CA PHE A 84 8.78 17.91 3.78
C PHE A 84 8.95 16.43 3.37
N CYS A 85 9.22 15.57 4.36
CA CYS A 85 9.28 14.14 4.18
C CYS A 85 7.92 13.50 4.50
N GLU A 86 7.41 12.68 3.59
CA GLU A 86 6.18 11.90 3.78
C GLU A 86 6.48 10.41 3.57
N VAL A 87 5.95 9.55 4.43
CA VAL A 87 6.14 8.10 4.36
C VAL A 87 4.79 7.41 4.26
N LEU A 88 4.60 6.60 3.22
CA LEU A 88 3.41 5.77 3.05
C LEU A 88 3.76 4.30 3.31
N TYR A 89 3.05 3.64 4.22
CA TYR A 89 3.31 2.26 4.60
C TYR A 89 2.32 1.30 3.94
N TYR A 90 2.82 0.30 3.24
CA TYR A 90 2.02 -0.72 2.55
C TYR A 90 2.25 -2.11 3.13
N TYR A 91 1.15 -2.85 3.35
CA TYR A 91 1.21 -4.22 3.87
C TYR A 91 1.73 -5.19 2.80
N THR A 92 2.90 -5.79 3.03
CA THR A 92 3.67 -6.47 1.97
C THR A 92 4.26 -7.81 2.40
N ASP A 93 4.43 -8.03 3.71
CA ASP A 93 5.02 -9.25 4.24
C ASP A 93 4.20 -9.85 5.40
N LEU A 94 4.53 -11.07 5.79
CA LEU A 94 3.95 -11.78 6.94
C LEU A 94 5.09 -12.31 7.80
N LYS A 95 5.26 -11.75 9.00
CA LYS A 95 6.25 -12.17 10.00
C LYS A 95 5.61 -13.06 11.06
N ALA A 96 4.36 -12.80 11.43
CA ALA A 96 3.64 -13.61 12.42
C ALA A 96 2.18 -13.89 12.00
N LYS A 97 1.67 -15.08 12.32
CA LYS A 97 0.27 -15.47 12.09
C LYS A 97 -0.60 -15.26 13.33
N ASP A 98 -0.42 -14.14 14.03
CA ASP A 98 -1.19 -13.79 15.23
C ASP A 98 -2.42 -12.91 14.93
N GLY A 99 -2.51 -12.38 13.71
CA GLY A 99 -3.62 -11.54 13.26
C GLY A 99 -3.42 -10.04 13.50
N ALA A 100 -2.31 -9.63 14.10
CA ALA A 100 -1.86 -8.25 14.10
C ALA A 100 -1.06 -7.96 12.83
N ILE A 101 -1.09 -6.70 12.37
CA ILE A 101 -0.15 -6.20 11.36
C ILE A 101 0.81 -5.27 12.06
N THR A 102 2.09 -5.60 11.99
CA THR A 102 3.17 -4.89 12.68
C THR A 102 4.11 -4.21 11.69
N ASP A 103 4.93 -3.28 12.18
CA ASP A 103 5.79 -2.46 11.31
C ASP A 103 6.79 -3.26 10.46
N ASP A 104 7.22 -4.42 10.94
CA ASP A 104 8.11 -5.35 10.21
C ASP A 104 7.41 -6.13 9.08
N GLU A 105 6.09 -5.95 8.92
CA GLU A 105 5.28 -6.46 7.81
C GLU A 105 4.92 -5.38 6.77
N LEU A 106 5.35 -4.14 7.01
CA LEU A 106 5.08 -2.99 6.17
C LEU A 106 6.32 -2.60 5.35
N THR A 107 6.10 -2.18 4.10
CA THR A 107 7.12 -1.54 3.26
C THR A 107 6.83 -0.04 3.20
N PRO A 108 7.73 0.83 3.69
CA PRO A 108 7.58 2.28 3.56
C PRO A 108 7.96 2.74 2.15
N LEU A 109 7.19 3.64 1.56
CA LEU A 109 7.58 4.49 0.43
C LEU A 109 7.92 5.88 0.99
N VAL A 110 9.11 6.38 0.69
CA VAL A 110 9.63 7.62 1.24
C VAL A 110 9.60 8.71 0.16
N PHE A 111 8.91 9.79 0.46
CA PHE A 111 8.75 10.95 -0.39
C PHE A 111 9.42 12.16 0.23
N VAL A 112 10.10 12.96 -0.58
CA VAL A 112 10.60 14.29 -0.19
C VAL A 112 10.06 15.28 -1.21
N ASP A 113 9.44 16.36 -0.73
CA ASP A 113 8.80 17.38 -1.57
C ASP A 113 7.89 16.81 -2.66
N ASN A 114 7.07 15.81 -2.27
CA ASN A 114 6.13 15.09 -3.13
C ASN A 114 6.79 14.18 -4.18
N GLU A 115 8.10 13.92 -4.12
CA GLU A 115 8.83 13.03 -5.04
C GLU A 115 9.27 11.73 -4.34
N LEU A 116 8.99 10.57 -4.94
CA LEU A 116 9.40 9.26 -4.43
C LEU A 116 10.92 9.10 -4.57
N ILE A 117 11.63 9.09 -3.45
CA ILE A 117 13.10 8.97 -3.41
C ILE A 117 13.59 7.56 -3.09
N GLY A 118 12.71 6.70 -2.59
CA GLY A 118 13.03 5.30 -2.30
C GLY A 118 11.94 4.60 -1.50
N TRP A 119 12.15 3.31 -1.23
CA TRP A 119 11.24 2.50 -0.44
C TRP A 119 11.98 1.37 0.27
N GLY A 120 11.34 0.82 1.30
CA GLY A 120 11.90 -0.23 2.15
C GLY A 120 12.47 0.29 3.46
N ARG A 121 12.48 -0.58 4.46
CA ARG A 121 12.92 -0.27 5.84
C ARG A 121 14.33 0.31 5.87
N THR A 122 15.26 -0.32 5.16
CA THR A 122 16.66 0.14 5.06
C THR A 122 16.76 1.56 4.54
N PHE A 123 16.02 1.90 3.49
CA PHE A 123 16.04 3.24 2.91
C PHE A 123 15.51 4.29 3.88
N LEU A 124 14.40 4.00 4.56
CA LEU A 124 13.83 4.89 5.58
C LEU A 124 14.80 5.12 6.73
N ASP A 125 15.39 4.04 7.29
CA ASP A 125 16.31 4.14 8.41
C ASP A 125 17.57 4.96 8.01
N GLU A 126 18.08 4.81 6.79
CA GLU A 126 19.19 5.62 6.25
C GLU A 126 18.82 7.09 6.07
N ALA A 127 17.63 7.39 5.55
CA ALA A 127 17.14 8.76 5.35
C ALA A 127 17.02 9.51 6.69
N VAL A 128 16.48 8.84 7.72
CA VAL A 128 16.34 9.39 9.07
C VAL A 128 17.71 9.59 9.73
N ALA A 129 18.60 8.59 9.67
CA ALA A 129 19.93 8.70 10.28
C ALA A 129 20.76 9.83 9.67
N LYS A 130 20.65 10.04 8.35
CA LYS A 130 21.31 11.16 7.68
C LYS A 130 20.84 12.50 8.25
N HIS A 131 19.53 12.69 8.40
CA HIS A 131 18.95 13.89 8.97
C HIS A 131 19.46 14.18 10.39
N GLU A 132 19.42 13.18 11.28
CA GLU A 132 19.90 13.33 12.66
C GLU A 132 21.39 13.72 12.70
N SER A 133 22.20 13.16 11.79
CA SER A 133 23.63 13.45 11.73
C SER A 133 23.95 14.87 11.26
N ASP A 134 23.11 15.44 10.38
CA ASP A 134 23.32 16.79 9.83
C ASP A 134 22.89 17.85 10.85
N GLN A 135 21.79 17.64 11.59
CA GLN A 135 21.39 18.49 12.72
C GLN A 135 22.48 18.58 13.81
N GLN A 136 23.16 17.47 14.12
CA GLN A 136 24.20 17.45 15.15
C GLN A 136 25.47 18.22 14.75
N LYS A 137 25.74 18.43 13.45
CA LYS A 137 26.86 19.23 12.96
C LYS A 137 26.58 20.72 13.01
N GLU A 138 25.35 21.15 12.77
CA GLU A 138 24.98 22.59 12.82
C GLU A 138 24.98 23.16 14.25
N MET A 139 24.87 22.28 15.25
CA MET A 139 24.89 22.67 16.67
C MET A 139 26.29 22.78 17.28
N ASN A 140 27.36 22.43 16.55
CA ASN A 140 28.75 22.39 17.03
C ASN A 140 29.65 23.37 16.27
#